data_AF-A0A2A3HLJ8-F1
#
_entry.id   AF-A0A2A3HLJ8-F1
#
_cell.length_a   1.000
_cell.length_b   1.000
_cell.length_c   1.000
_cell.angle_alpha   90.00
_cell.angle_beta   90.00
_cell.angle_gamma   90.00
#
_symmetry.space_group_name_H-M   'P 1'
#
loop_
_entity.id
_entity.type
_entity.pdbx_description
1 polymer ?
#
loop_
_entity_poly.entity_id
_entity_poly.type
_entity_poly.pdbx_seq_one_letter_code
_entity_poly.pdbx_strand_id
1 'polypeptide(L)'
;MKENGKHVKSWLAKAVFGCSLLLGAAQTWALSCSGNIYVADPGWSSFQMVVDGGFNLIPSTSLSDGWYVIKANSVGSQHAKDFFFAASDWNGFGITKSQYNVTGWNQNDKISCSDFGTSESLYIYEDPTTAGKTAVSTEPPDAKYFYFLPPDDQLWNSSIPMLSTDGGKTGVAMSTDPTRCGWFYYVWFNQEVPASITIYRDSDTERGELIGWDGYDGAGDAPTAIPMNDLFSSFSTNMIFFMSDPSMWPDDFPEADKGFAVKDPMVDGNCEYHLAAIIYDSDASLHPAFSCYSAGGEGCQYGVPGVSADQAQAAVNACIGVTHGIVQDTLGPDKKPLLKTTAMGVWVKRALLAKHFSISFSIRLRV
;
A
#
# COMPACT_ATOMS: atom_id res chain seq x y z
N MET A 1 -19.22 -7.82 -53.03
CA MET A 1 -18.61 -6.48 -53.19
C MET A 1 -17.92 -6.17 -51.86
N LYS A 2 -16.65 -6.54 -51.69
CA LYS A 2 -15.42 -5.74 -51.94
C LYS A 2 -15.39 -4.37 -51.24
N GLU A 3 -14.47 -4.30 -50.26
CA GLU A 3 -13.61 -3.16 -49.83
C GLU A 3 -14.28 -1.95 -49.17
N ASN A 4 -13.67 -1.18 -48.25
CA ASN A 4 -12.45 -1.24 -47.44
C ASN A 4 -12.58 -0.11 -46.40
N GLY A 5 -11.94 -0.26 -45.23
CA GLY A 5 -12.04 0.71 -44.15
C GLY A 5 -11.25 2.01 -44.31
N LYS A 6 -11.33 2.87 -43.29
CA LYS A 6 -10.19 3.66 -42.81
C LYS A 6 -10.43 4.22 -41.42
N HIS A 7 -9.44 3.98 -40.58
CA HIS A 7 -9.15 4.56 -39.27
C HIS A 7 -9.47 6.07 -39.18
N VAL A 8 -10.12 6.47 -38.09
CA VAL A 8 -10.02 7.85 -37.58
C VAL A 8 -9.25 7.77 -36.26
N LYS A 9 -7.91 7.79 -36.37
CA LYS A 9 -7.00 8.03 -35.25
C LYS A 9 -7.00 9.52 -34.92
N SER A 10 -7.04 9.82 -33.62
CA SER A 10 -6.27 10.89 -32.95
C SER A 10 -6.20 12.26 -33.65
N TRP A 11 -7.06 13.20 -33.21
CA TRP A 11 -6.93 14.63 -33.54
C TRP A 11 -7.23 15.55 -32.33
N LEU A 12 -8.02 15.14 -31.34
CA LEU A 12 -8.38 16.06 -30.25
C LEU A 12 -7.28 16.32 -29.19
N ALA A 13 -6.13 15.63 -29.26
CA ALA A 13 -4.97 15.87 -28.39
C ALA A 13 -3.91 16.84 -28.99
N LYS A 14 -4.17 17.49 -30.13
CA LYS A 14 -3.18 18.35 -30.83
C LYS A 14 -3.59 19.81 -31.04
N ALA A 15 -4.60 20.33 -30.36
CA ALA A 15 -5.12 21.68 -30.67
C ALA A 15 -5.50 22.60 -29.49
N VAL A 16 -4.89 22.45 -28.30
CA VAL A 16 -5.02 23.47 -27.22
C VAL A 16 -3.66 23.78 -26.57
N PHE A 17 -2.65 24.06 -27.40
CA PHE A 17 -1.33 24.58 -26.96
C PHE A 17 -0.98 25.89 -27.68
N GLY A 18 -1.98 26.76 -27.89
CA GLY A 18 -1.82 28.06 -28.53
C GLY A 18 -2.47 29.16 -27.71
N CYS A 19 -1.67 30.19 -27.37
CA CYS A 19 -2.03 31.47 -26.76
C CYS A 19 -2.18 31.54 -25.24
N SER A 20 -1.04 31.56 -24.56
CA SER A 20 -0.81 32.45 -23.40
C SER A 20 0.61 33.03 -23.50
N LEU A 21 0.75 34.16 -24.19
CA LEU A 21 1.99 34.95 -24.23
C LEU A 21 1.66 36.38 -23.81
N LEU A 22 2.61 36.95 -23.05
CA LEU A 22 2.81 38.35 -22.66
C LEU A 22 2.29 38.73 -21.26
N LEU A 23 3.23 38.81 -20.30
CA LEU A 23 3.83 40.07 -19.82
C LEU A 23 5.01 39.75 -18.87
N GLY A 24 6.18 40.38 -19.08
CA GLY A 24 7.27 40.43 -18.09
C GLY A 24 8.67 40.23 -18.68
N ALA A 25 9.52 41.25 -18.56
CA ALA A 25 10.89 41.39 -19.05
C ALA A 25 11.73 40.10 -19.25
N ALA A 26 12.45 40.02 -20.37
CA ALA A 26 13.58 39.11 -20.56
C ALA A 26 14.66 39.42 -19.52
N GLN A 27 14.60 38.76 -18.38
CA GLN A 27 15.72 38.64 -17.45
C GLN A 27 16.63 37.54 -18.01
N THR A 28 17.91 37.82 -18.21
CA THR A 28 18.95 36.87 -18.67
C THR A 28 19.30 35.81 -17.61
N TRP A 29 18.31 35.38 -16.83
CA TRP A 29 18.43 34.67 -15.55
C TRP A 29 17.70 33.34 -15.69
N ALA A 30 18.45 32.29 -15.99
CA ALA A 30 17.92 31.04 -16.53
C ALA A 30 18.92 29.91 -16.29
N LEU A 31 18.41 28.68 -16.14
CA LEU A 31 19.26 27.50 -16.16
C LEU A 31 20.08 27.42 -17.45
N SER A 32 21.23 26.75 -17.37
CA SER A 32 22.12 26.49 -18.50
C SER A 32 21.55 25.49 -19.51
N CYS A 33 20.48 24.78 -19.17
CA CYS A 33 19.75 23.85 -20.02
C CYS A 33 18.48 24.49 -20.61
N SER A 34 18.03 23.93 -21.74
CA SER A 34 16.76 24.26 -22.38
C SER A 34 15.80 23.08 -22.28
N GLY A 35 14.52 23.35 -22.16
CA GLY A 35 13.49 22.33 -22.08
C GLY A 35 12.39 22.70 -21.08
N ASN A 36 11.47 21.77 -20.88
CA ASN A 36 10.41 21.86 -19.89
C ASN A 36 10.70 20.92 -18.72
N ILE A 37 10.53 21.44 -17.51
CA ILE A 37 10.54 20.69 -16.26
C ILE A 37 9.08 20.49 -15.86
N TYR A 38 8.67 19.24 -15.72
CA TYR A 38 7.37 18.82 -15.25
C TYR A 38 7.54 18.31 -13.83
N VAL A 39 6.96 19.00 -12.83
CA VAL A 39 6.98 18.54 -11.44
C VAL A 39 5.57 18.15 -11.02
N ALA A 40 5.36 16.92 -10.55
CA ALA A 40 4.07 16.51 -10.02
C ALA A 40 3.69 17.42 -8.85
N ASP A 41 2.43 17.79 -8.71
CA ASP A 41 1.98 18.69 -7.66
C ASP A 41 2.19 18.03 -6.28
N PRO A 42 3.04 18.59 -5.39
CA PRO A 42 3.22 18.05 -4.05
C PRO A 42 2.12 18.51 -3.06
N GLY A 43 1.14 19.31 -3.51
CA GLY A 43 0.04 19.79 -2.68
C GLY A 43 0.42 20.95 -1.76
N TRP A 44 1.50 21.67 -2.06
CA TRP A 44 1.97 22.79 -1.24
C TRP A 44 1.21 24.08 -1.53
N SER A 45 1.03 24.92 -0.51
CA SER A 45 0.41 26.25 -0.65
C SER A 45 1.30 27.27 -1.37
N SER A 46 2.61 27.02 -1.42
CA SER A 46 3.59 27.79 -2.18
C SER A 46 4.58 26.79 -2.80
N PHE A 47 4.98 27.05 -4.04
CA PHE A 47 5.89 26.17 -4.79
C PHE A 47 7.02 27.01 -5.35
N GLN A 48 8.24 26.77 -4.88
CA GLN A 48 9.40 27.61 -5.19
C GLN A 48 10.51 26.75 -5.78
N MET A 49 11.11 27.22 -6.85
CA MET A 49 12.31 26.64 -7.44
C MET A 49 13.53 27.39 -6.89
N VAL A 50 14.40 26.68 -6.20
CA VAL A 50 15.59 27.26 -5.59
C VAL A 50 16.78 27.05 -6.52
N VAL A 51 17.42 28.15 -6.88
CA VAL A 51 18.54 28.19 -7.81
C VAL A 51 19.61 29.11 -7.22
N ASP A 52 20.84 28.61 -7.06
CA ASP A 52 21.96 29.32 -6.41
C ASP A 52 21.61 29.95 -5.04
N GLY A 53 20.75 29.27 -4.28
CA GLY A 53 20.30 29.72 -2.95
C GLY A 53 19.20 30.77 -2.97
N GLY A 54 18.79 31.26 -4.14
CA GLY A 54 17.64 32.15 -4.32
C GLY A 54 16.35 31.36 -4.53
N PHE A 55 15.30 31.70 -3.79
CA PHE A 55 13.97 31.12 -3.98
C PHE A 55 13.22 31.88 -5.07
N ASN A 56 12.77 31.16 -6.09
CA ASN A 56 11.99 31.70 -7.20
C ASN A 56 10.59 31.10 -7.14
N LEU A 57 9.59 31.94 -6.86
CA LEU A 57 8.19 31.49 -6.80
C LEU A 57 7.73 31.02 -8.19
N ILE A 58 7.20 29.80 -8.25
CA ILE A 58 6.54 29.27 -9.43
C ILE A 58 5.04 29.61 -9.32
N PRO A 59 4.47 30.35 -10.28
CA PRO A 59 3.05 30.70 -10.24
C PRO A 59 2.15 29.48 -10.31
N SER A 60 1.05 29.48 -9.57
CA SER A 60 0.02 28.42 -9.63
C SER A 60 -0.63 28.29 -11.01
N THR A 61 -0.56 29.31 -11.87
CA THR A 61 -0.98 29.22 -13.27
C THR A 61 -0.10 28.29 -14.12
N SER A 62 1.04 27.85 -13.59
CA SER A 62 1.91 26.85 -14.23
C SER A 62 1.47 25.42 -13.92
N LEU A 63 0.52 25.23 -12.98
CA LEU A 63 -0.05 23.94 -12.65
C LEU A 63 -1.15 23.59 -13.65
N SER A 64 -0.99 22.49 -14.36
CA SER A 64 -1.98 21.93 -15.30
C SER A 64 -1.96 20.41 -15.18
N ASP A 65 -3.14 19.80 -15.07
CA ASP A 65 -3.31 18.34 -15.01
C ASP A 65 -2.43 17.64 -13.95
N GLY A 66 -2.25 18.28 -12.78
CA GLY A 66 -1.44 17.75 -11.68
C GLY A 66 0.07 17.93 -11.85
N TRP A 67 0.52 18.69 -12.85
CA TRP A 67 1.93 19.00 -13.10
C TRP A 67 2.20 20.50 -13.16
N TYR A 68 3.19 20.96 -12.40
CA TYR A 68 3.82 22.25 -12.66
C TYR A 68 4.69 22.15 -13.92
N VAL A 69 4.42 23.01 -14.91
CA VAL A 69 5.19 23.09 -16.15
C VAL A 69 6.07 24.34 -16.12
N ILE A 70 7.38 24.14 -16.01
CA ILE A 70 8.37 25.21 -15.88
C ILE A 70 9.30 25.15 -17.08
N LYS A 71 9.52 26.28 -17.77
CA LYS A 71 10.57 26.35 -18.79
C LYS A 71 11.91 26.51 -18.09
N ALA A 72 12.86 25.60 -18.33
CA ALA A 72 14.19 25.64 -17.72
C ALA A 72 14.90 26.98 -17.98
N ASN A 73 14.61 27.61 -19.11
CA ASN A 73 15.17 28.90 -19.49
C ASN A 73 14.39 30.13 -18.98
N SER A 74 13.36 29.96 -18.14
CA SER A 74 12.56 31.08 -17.62
C SER A 74 12.73 31.35 -16.12
N VAL A 75 13.42 30.47 -15.40
CA VAL A 75 13.62 30.57 -13.95
C VAL A 75 15.07 30.25 -13.61
N GLY A 76 15.69 31.06 -12.75
CA GLY A 76 17.01 30.78 -12.19
C GLY A 76 17.92 32.00 -12.09
N SER A 77 19.21 31.75 -11.94
CA SER A 77 20.30 32.72 -11.96
C SER A 77 21.07 32.62 -13.29
N GLN A 78 22.07 33.47 -13.53
CA GLN A 78 22.83 33.44 -14.78
C GLN A 78 23.61 32.12 -14.96
N HIS A 79 23.10 31.23 -15.83
CA HIS A 79 23.71 29.94 -16.19
C HIS A 79 23.83 28.92 -15.04
N ALA A 80 22.88 28.92 -14.10
CA ALA A 80 22.83 27.87 -13.09
C ALA A 80 22.75 26.48 -13.72
N LYS A 81 23.42 25.52 -13.09
CA LYS A 81 23.44 24.12 -13.54
C LYS A 81 22.52 23.23 -12.71
N ASP A 82 22.18 23.67 -11.51
CA ASP A 82 21.51 22.85 -10.52
C ASP A 82 20.37 23.61 -9.85
N PHE A 83 19.36 22.86 -9.43
CA PHE A 83 18.17 23.38 -8.77
C PHE A 83 17.52 22.31 -7.88
N PHE A 84 16.57 22.73 -7.07
CA PHE A 84 15.65 21.88 -6.31
C PHE A 84 14.38 22.68 -6.01
N PHE A 85 13.39 22.07 -5.38
CA PHE A 85 12.13 22.75 -5.03
C PHE A 85 11.91 22.79 -3.53
N ALA A 86 11.23 23.83 -3.06
CA ALA A 86 10.87 24.02 -1.67
C ALA A 86 9.50 24.69 -1.57
N ALA A 87 8.78 24.41 -0.48
CA ALA A 87 7.45 24.96 -0.25
C ALA A 87 7.51 26.48 0.00
N SER A 88 8.28 26.92 0.99
CA SER A 88 8.30 28.34 1.39
C SER A 88 9.66 28.84 1.84
N ASP A 89 10.47 27.96 2.44
CA ASP A 89 11.73 28.31 3.09
C ASP A 89 12.59 27.04 3.28
N TRP A 90 13.77 27.23 3.85
CA TRP A 90 14.77 26.18 4.09
C TRP A 90 14.34 25.07 5.06
N ASN A 91 13.30 25.30 5.88
CA ASN A 91 12.82 24.35 6.88
C ASN A 91 11.52 23.66 6.46
N GLY A 92 10.86 24.16 5.41
CA GLY A 92 9.66 23.56 4.83
C GLY A 92 9.95 22.26 4.08
N PHE A 93 8.88 21.71 3.48
CA PHE A 93 9.00 20.57 2.58
C PHE A 93 9.84 20.93 1.36
N GLY A 94 10.60 19.96 0.86
CA GLY A 94 11.45 20.10 -0.30
C GLY A 94 11.43 18.88 -1.22
N ILE A 95 11.79 19.13 -2.48
CA ILE A 95 12.02 18.10 -3.49
C ILE A 95 13.45 18.28 -4.01
N THR A 96 14.30 17.31 -3.71
CA THR A 96 15.68 17.18 -4.17
C THR A 96 15.78 16.04 -5.17
N LYS A 97 16.99 15.73 -5.65
CA LYS A 97 17.18 14.66 -6.64
C LYS A 97 16.81 13.27 -6.13
N SER A 98 16.92 13.03 -4.82
CA SER A 98 16.60 11.74 -4.20
C SER A 98 15.45 11.79 -3.19
N GLN A 99 15.04 12.98 -2.72
CA GLN A 99 14.01 13.13 -1.69
C GLN A 99 12.83 13.94 -2.20
N TYR A 100 11.61 13.41 -2.06
CA TYR A 100 10.39 14.05 -2.54
C TYR A 100 9.47 14.39 -1.37
N ASN A 101 9.00 15.62 -1.31
CA ASN A 101 8.01 16.07 -0.33
C ASN A 101 8.32 15.72 1.13
N VAL A 102 9.58 15.94 1.54
CA VAL A 102 10.03 15.70 2.92
C VAL A 102 10.59 16.97 3.55
N THR A 103 10.64 17.03 4.89
CA THR A 103 11.37 18.07 5.63
C THR A 103 12.81 17.63 5.89
N GLY A 104 13.71 18.58 6.23
CA GLY A 104 15.12 18.26 6.54
C GLY A 104 15.91 17.69 5.36
N TRP A 105 15.48 18.02 4.14
CA TRP A 105 16.06 17.54 2.89
C TRP A 105 17.49 18.05 2.67
N ASN A 106 18.29 17.26 1.95
CA ASN A 106 19.69 17.54 1.68
C ASN A 106 19.86 18.57 0.55
N GLN A 107 20.21 19.81 0.91
CA GLN A 107 20.39 20.91 -0.05
C GLN A 107 21.53 20.70 -1.07
N ASN A 108 22.43 19.74 -0.80
CA ASN A 108 23.50 19.38 -1.73
C ASN A 108 23.04 18.35 -2.79
N ASP A 109 21.90 17.71 -2.59
CA ASP A 109 21.35 16.68 -3.47
C ASP A 109 20.51 17.30 -4.60
N LYS A 110 21.14 18.10 -5.45
CA LYS A 110 20.42 18.91 -6.42
C LYS A 110 20.08 18.14 -7.69
N ILE A 111 18.96 18.52 -8.32
CA ILE A 111 18.65 18.14 -9.70
C ILE A 111 19.50 19.02 -10.61
N SER A 112 20.03 18.46 -11.69
CA SER A 112 21.02 19.10 -12.56
C SER A 112 20.53 19.19 -14.00
N CYS A 113 21.06 20.15 -14.74
CA CYS A 113 20.84 20.25 -16.18
C CYS A 113 21.34 19.02 -16.96
N SER A 114 22.29 18.25 -16.41
CA SER A 114 22.69 16.97 -17.01
C SER A 114 21.60 15.90 -16.95
N ASP A 115 20.60 16.04 -16.06
CA ASP A 115 19.50 15.07 -15.94
C ASP A 115 18.54 15.13 -17.13
N PHE A 116 18.56 16.21 -17.93
CA PHE A 116 17.89 16.24 -19.24
C PHE A 116 18.51 15.27 -20.25
N GLY A 117 19.79 14.91 -20.10
CA GLY A 117 20.53 14.13 -21.09
C GLY A 117 20.48 14.77 -22.48
N THR A 118 19.73 14.15 -23.39
CA THR A 118 19.46 14.67 -24.75
C THR A 118 18.01 15.09 -24.98
N SER A 119 17.15 14.94 -23.97
CA SER A 119 15.72 15.30 -24.01
C SER A 119 15.51 16.79 -23.78
N GLU A 120 14.37 17.30 -24.27
CA GLU A 120 13.86 18.63 -23.95
C GLU A 120 12.85 18.60 -22.79
N SER A 121 12.61 17.44 -22.19
CA SER A 121 11.67 17.25 -21.08
C SER A 121 12.35 16.57 -19.90
N LEU A 122 12.02 17.04 -18.70
CA LEU A 122 12.42 16.43 -17.44
C LEU A 122 11.20 16.32 -16.52
N TYR A 123 10.86 15.11 -16.11
CA TYR A 123 9.76 14.79 -15.22
C TYR A 123 10.31 14.49 -13.82
N ILE A 124 9.73 15.12 -12.81
CA ILE A 124 10.13 15.04 -11.40
C ILE A 124 8.88 14.75 -10.58
N TYR A 125 8.86 13.64 -9.87
CA TYR A 125 7.68 13.17 -9.16
C TYR A 125 8.08 12.21 -8.05
N GLU A 126 7.15 11.89 -7.16
CA GLU A 126 7.39 10.87 -6.14
C GLU A 126 7.52 9.50 -6.80
N ASP A 127 8.56 8.75 -6.43
CA ASP A 127 8.72 7.37 -6.85
C ASP A 127 7.53 6.56 -6.32
N PRO A 128 6.67 6.03 -7.20
CA PRO A 128 5.44 5.37 -6.75
C PRO A 128 5.72 4.05 -6.01
N THR A 129 6.96 3.55 -6.05
CA THR A 129 7.37 2.34 -5.32
C THR A 129 7.95 2.64 -3.94
N THR A 130 8.32 3.90 -3.66
CA THR A 130 8.99 4.28 -2.41
C THR A 130 8.58 5.70 -2.01
N ALA A 131 7.69 5.80 -1.02
CA ALA A 131 7.26 7.09 -0.48
C ALA A 131 8.45 7.95 -0.03
N GLY A 132 8.38 9.25 -0.30
CA GLY A 132 9.41 10.23 0.03
C GLY A 132 10.64 10.21 -0.85
N LYS A 133 10.71 9.37 -1.89
CA LYS A 133 11.84 9.31 -2.84
C LYS A 133 11.47 10.02 -4.14
N THR A 134 12.40 10.77 -4.70
CA THR A 134 12.20 11.41 -6.02
C THR A 134 12.55 10.44 -7.14
N ALA A 135 11.68 10.37 -8.14
CA ALA A 135 11.98 9.87 -9.47
C ALA A 135 12.22 11.04 -10.43
N VAL A 136 13.32 10.98 -11.19
CA VAL A 136 13.67 11.94 -12.25
C VAL A 136 13.80 11.17 -13.56
N SER A 137 13.08 11.60 -14.60
CA SER A 137 13.01 10.91 -15.88
C SER A 137 12.94 11.89 -17.03
N THR A 138 13.51 11.55 -18.19
CA THR A 138 13.33 12.33 -19.43
C THR A 138 12.04 11.99 -20.17
N GLU A 139 11.41 10.89 -19.78
CA GLU A 139 10.12 10.43 -20.28
C GLU A 139 9.04 10.67 -19.21
N PRO A 140 7.77 10.90 -19.61
CA PRO A 140 6.68 10.98 -18.65
C PRO A 140 6.63 9.71 -17.79
N PRO A 141 6.07 9.77 -16.56
CA PRO A 141 5.94 8.58 -15.74
C PRO A 141 5.18 7.48 -16.49
N ASP A 142 5.88 6.41 -16.87
CA ASP A 142 5.26 5.19 -17.35
C ASP A 142 4.96 4.30 -16.13
N ALA A 143 4.05 4.82 -15.31
CA ALA A 143 3.52 4.11 -14.15
C ALA A 143 2.20 3.46 -14.57
N LYS A 144 2.19 2.12 -14.58
CA LYS A 144 1.00 1.31 -14.82
C LYS A 144 0.54 0.74 -13.49
N TYR A 145 -0.64 1.17 -13.05
CA TYR A 145 -1.23 0.74 -11.78
C TYR A 145 -2.26 -0.34 -12.04
N PHE A 146 -2.12 -1.42 -11.28
CA PHE A 146 -3.13 -2.45 -11.17
C PHE A 146 -3.65 -2.49 -9.74
N TYR A 147 -4.91 -2.13 -9.59
CA TYR A 147 -5.67 -2.15 -8.34
C TYR A 147 -6.47 -3.43 -8.27
N PHE A 148 -6.41 -4.10 -7.13
CA PHE A 148 -7.09 -5.35 -6.84
C PHE A 148 -7.93 -5.19 -5.58
N LEU A 149 -9.21 -5.49 -5.69
CA LEU A 149 -10.11 -5.68 -4.57
C LEU A 149 -10.28 -7.19 -4.35
N PRO A 150 -9.73 -7.74 -3.24
CA PRO A 150 -9.91 -9.14 -2.89
C PRO A 150 -11.39 -9.50 -2.71
N PRO A 151 -11.76 -10.79 -2.81
CA PRO A 151 -13.12 -11.22 -2.55
C PRO A 151 -13.49 -11.01 -1.07
N ASP A 152 -14.78 -10.90 -0.79
CA ASP A 152 -15.29 -10.80 0.58
C ASP A 152 -15.28 -12.17 1.27
N ASP A 153 -14.07 -12.66 1.54
CA ASP A 153 -13.83 -13.93 2.20
C ASP A 153 -12.88 -13.75 3.40
N GLN A 154 -13.14 -14.47 4.48
CA GLN A 154 -12.39 -14.34 5.74
C GLN A 154 -10.89 -14.64 5.56
N LEU A 155 -10.53 -15.58 4.70
CA LEU A 155 -9.14 -15.93 4.46
C LEU A 155 -8.43 -14.85 3.62
N TRP A 156 -9.10 -14.28 2.63
CA TRP A 156 -8.59 -13.15 1.85
C TRP A 156 -8.41 -11.89 2.69
N ASN A 157 -9.40 -11.56 3.50
CA ASN A 157 -9.40 -10.46 4.45
C ASN A 157 -8.23 -10.52 5.46
N SER A 158 -7.76 -11.71 5.81
CA SER A 158 -6.65 -11.91 6.76
C SER A 158 -5.28 -12.12 6.10
N SER A 159 -5.19 -11.99 4.77
CA SER A 159 -3.99 -12.27 3.99
C SER A 159 -3.55 -11.07 3.16
N ILE A 160 -2.28 -11.04 2.77
CA ILE A 160 -1.78 -10.05 1.82
C ILE A 160 -1.87 -10.65 0.41
N PRO A 161 -2.55 -9.99 -0.55
CA PRO A 161 -2.53 -10.41 -1.94
C PRO A 161 -1.11 -10.35 -2.52
N MET A 162 -0.75 -11.43 -3.20
CA MET A 162 0.53 -11.63 -3.87
C MET A 162 0.30 -11.64 -5.37
N LEU A 163 0.96 -10.74 -6.09
CA LEU A 163 0.94 -10.70 -7.55
C LEU A 163 2.00 -11.66 -8.10
N SER A 164 1.60 -12.60 -8.95
CA SER A 164 2.46 -13.58 -9.59
C SER A 164 2.53 -13.40 -11.10
N THR A 165 3.72 -13.60 -11.68
CA THR A 165 3.95 -13.62 -13.14
C THR A 165 4.26 -15.03 -13.66
N ASP A 166 4.29 -16.04 -12.79
CA ASP A 166 4.68 -17.42 -13.11
C ASP A 166 3.62 -18.47 -12.71
N GLY A 167 2.37 -18.03 -12.58
CA GLY A 167 1.22 -18.88 -12.26
C GLY A 167 1.16 -19.28 -10.79
N GLY A 168 1.57 -18.39 -9.88
CA GLY A 168 1.49 -18.57 -8.44
C GLY A 168 2.74 -19.17 -7.78
N LYS A 169 3.80 -19.52 -8.51
CA LYS A 169 4.99 -20.14 -7.89
C LYS A 169 5.75 -19.12 -7.05
N THR A 170 5.93 -17.92 -7.59
CA THR A 170 6.50 -16.77 -6.90
C THR A 170 5.55 -15.59 -6.99
N GLY A 171 5.71 -14.63 -6.09
CA GLY A 171 4.90 -13.43 -6.11
C GLY A 171 5.48 -12.30 -5.29
N VAL A 172 5.04 -11.10 -5.59
CA VAL A 172 5.38 -9.87 -4.87
C VAL A 172 4.14 -9.40 -4.12
N ALA A 173 4.31 -9.03 -2.85
CA ALA A 173 3.23 -8.48 -2.04
C ALA A 173 2.73 -7.18 -2.66
N MET A 174 1.41 -7.06 -2.79
CA MET A 174 0.77 -5.82 -3.21
C MET A 174 0.70 -4.84 -2.04
N SER A 175 0.69 -3.54 -2.34
CA SER A 175 0.61 -2.47 -1.34
C SER A 175 -0.84 -2.11 -1.05
N THR A 176 -1.18 -1.77 0.18
CA THR A 176 -2.52 -1.26 0.53
C THR A 176 -2.70 0.18 0.06
N ASP A 177 -3.85 0.52 -0.49
CA ASP A 177 -4.21 1.90 -0.80
C ASP A 177 -4.76 2.60 0.46
N PRO A 178 -4.12 3.65 0.99
CA PRO A 178 -4.60 4.33 2.20
C PRO A 178 -5.87 5.17 1.98
N THR A 179 -6.25 5.42 0.73
CA THR A 179 -7.40 6.26 0.37
C THR A 179 -8.61 5.45 -0.10
N ARG A 180 -8.43 4.17 -0.40
CA ARG A 180 -9.48 3.27 -0.89
C ARG A 180 -9.59 2.04 -0.01
N CYS A 181 -10.74 1.88 0.60
CA CYS A 181 -10.92 0.87 1.61
C CYS A 181 -10.82 -0.56 1.02
N GLY A 182 -9.94 -1.40 1.57
CA GLY A 182 -9.77 -2.80 1.18
C GLY A 182 -9.01 -3.02 -0.13
N TRP A 183 -8.63 -1.94 -0.83
CA TRP A 183 -7.92 -2.04 -2.11
C TRP A 183 -6.42 -2.24 -1.92
N PHE A 184 -5.88 -3.12 -2.75
CA PHE A 184 -4.44 -3.33 -2.92
C PHE A 184 -4.02 -2.86 -4.30
N TYR A 185 -2.76 -2.49 -4.45
CA TYR A 185 -2.21 -2.11 -5.74
C TYR A 185 -0.78 -2.60 -5.95
N TYR A 186 -0.46 -2.76 -7.22
CA TYR A 186 0.91 -2.93 -7.70
C TYR A 186 1.17 -1.91 -8.80
N VAL A 187 2.39 -1.39 -8.85
CA VAL A 187 2.81 -0.43 -9.87
C VAL A 187 4.00 -0.98 -10.63
N TRP A 188 3.84 -1.12 -11.95
CA TRP A 188 4.99 -1.25 -12.85
C TRP A 188 5.43 0.16 -13.21
N PHE A 189 6.61 0.52 -12.76
CA PHE A 189 7.14 1.86 -12.92
C PHE A 189 8.47 1.81 -13.67
N ASN A 190 8.49 2.37 -14.89
CA ASN A 190 9.63 2.25 -15.81
C ASN A 190 10.08 0.78 -16.03
N GLN A 191 9.10 -0.12 -16.03
CA GLN A 191 9.27 -1.56 -16.21
C GLN A 191 8.25 -2.05 -17.22
N GLU A 192 8.62 -3.07 -18.00
CA GLU A 192 7.67 -3.73 -18.90
C GLU A 192 6.57 -4.41 -18.07
N VAL A 193 5.32 -4.13 -18.41
CA VAL A 193 4.18 -4.82 -17.81
C VAL A 193 4.22 -6.29 -18.25
N PRO A 194 4.10 -7.27 -17.33
CA PRO A 194 4.09 -8.67 -17.68
C PRO A 194 2.93 -8.99 -18.63
N ALA A 195 3.13 -9.99 -19.50
CA ALA A 195 2.10 -10.42 -20.43
C ALA A 195 0.81 -10.85 -19.70
N SER A 196 0.95 -11.58 -18.59
CA SER A 196 -0.15 -11.99 -17.76
C SER A 196 0.23 -12.15 -16.29
N ILE A 197 -0.76 -12.08 -15.40
CA ILE A 197 -0.58 -12.29 -13.96
C ILE A 197 -1.65 -13.23 -13.38
N THR A 198 -1.37 -13.77 -12.20
CA THR A 198 -2.36 -14.34 -11.28
C THR A 198 -2.16 -13.73 -9.90
N ILE A 199 -3.16 -13.85 -9.03
CA ILE A 199 -3.13 -13.32 -7.67
C ILE A 199 -3.42 -14.45 -6.69
N TYR A 200 -2.70 -14.49 -5.57
CA TYR A 200 -2.95 -15.48 -4.52
C TYR A 200 -2.76 -14.87 -3.14
N ARG A 201 -3.26 -15.53 -2.10
CA ARG A 201 -3.04 -15.12 -0.70
C ARG A 201 -1.65 -15.52 -0.25
N ASP A 202 -0.93 -14.66 0.46
CA ASP A 202 0.37 -15.03 1.04
C ASP A 202 0.29 -16.24 2.00
N SER A 203 -0.89 -16.49 2.59
CA SER A 203 -1.20 -17.61 3.46
C SER A 203 -1.56 -18.92 2.72
N ASP A 204 -1.92 -18.87 1.43
CA ASP A 204 -2.29 -20.05 0.63
C ASP A 204 -1.03 -20.76 0.13
N THR A 205 -0.45 -21.64 0.95
CA THR A 205 0.79 -22.37 0.60
C THR A 205 0.64 -23.39 -0.51
N GLU A 206 -0.58 -23.89 -0.75
CA GLU A 206 -0.85 -24.93 -1.74
C GLU A 206 -1.24 -24.35 -3.11
N ARG A 207 -1.53 -23.04 -3.16
CA ARG A 207 -2.00 -22.32 -4.36
C ARG A 207 -3.33 -22.88 -4.88
N GLY A 208 -4.17 -23.32 -3.94
CA GLY A 208 -5.48 -23.92 -4.23
C GLY A 208 -6.51 -22.92 -4.75
N GLU A 209 -6.29 -21.62 -4.52
CA GLU A 209 -7.25 -20.56 -4.82
C GLU A 209 -6.58 -19.37 -5.49
N LEU A 210 -5.83 -19.63 -6.58
CA LEU A 210 -5.33 -18.55 -7.43
C LEU A 210 -6.49 -17.85 -8.11
N ILE A 211 -6.49 -16.52 -8.08
CA ILE A 211 -7.42 -15.66 -8.82
C ILE A 211 -6.80 -15.25 -10.15
N GLY A 212 -7.61 -15.34 -11.20
CA GLY A 212 -7.26 -14.97 -12.57
C GLY A 212 -8.33 -14.09 -13.23
N TRP A 213 -8.42 -14.17 -14.55
CA TRP A 213 -9.33 -13.40 -15.41
C TRP A 213 -10.81 -13.51 -15.03
N ASP A 214 -11.22 -14.68 -14.56
CA ASP A 214 -12.60 -14.98 -14.20
C ASP A 214 -12.92 -14.67 -12.72
N GLY A 215 -12.01 -13.95 -12.03
CA GLY A 215 -12.21 -13.54 -10.65
C GLY A 215 -12.26 -14.73 -9.69
N TYR A 216 -13.05 -14.55 -8.63
CA TYR A 216 -13.22 -15.50 -7.54
C TYR A 216 -14.02 -16.74 -7.99
N ASP A 217 -15.00 -16.58 -8.87
CA ASP A 217 -15.79 -17.69 -9.44
C ASP A 217 -14.93 -18.65 -10.29
N GLY A 218 -13.83 -18.15 -10.85
CA GLY A 218 -12.86 -18.93 -11.61
C GLY A 218 -11.61 -19.33 -10.83
N ALA A 219 -11.60 -19.16 -9.50
CA ALA A 219 -10.42 -19.45 -8.69
C ALA A 219 -10.10 -20.96 -8.65
N GLY A 220 -8.81 -21.29 -8.54
CA GLY A 220 -8.35 -22.69 -8.46
C GLY A 220 -6.83 -22.83 -8.64
N ASP A 221 -6.35 -24.06 -8.87
CA ASP A 221 -4.91 -24.34 -9.03
C ASP A 221 -4.29 -23.79 -10.34
N ALA A 222 -5.13 -23.51 -11.35
CA ALA A 222 -4.70 -23.09 -12.68
C ALA A 222 -5.76 -22.22 -13.38
N PRO A 223 -6.09 -21.04 -12.84
CA PRO A 223 -7.07 -20.14 -13.44
C PRO A 223 -6.54 -19.58 -14.77
N THR A 224 -7.45 -19.08 -15.60
CA THR A 224 -7.08 -18.25 -16.76
C THR A 224 -6.33 -17.01 -16.26
N ALA A 225 -5.09 -16.78 -16.68
CA ALA A 225 -4.32 -15.63 -16.20
C ALA A 225 -4.87 -14.30 -16.75
N ILE A 226 -4.72 -13.21 -15.99
CA ILE A 226 -5.15 -11.87 -16.36
C ILE A 226 -4.15 -11.28 -17.36
N PRO A 227 -4.55 -10.92 -18.61
CA PRO A 227 -3.61 -10.47 -19.64
C PRO A 227 -3.28 -8.97 -19.49
N MET A 228 -2.37 -8.63 -18.57
CA MET A 228 -2.12 -7.24 -18.15
C MET A 228 -1.68 -6.30 -19.27
N ASN A 229 -0.73 -6.72 -20.11
CA ASN A 229 -0.26 -5.88 -21.21
C ASN A 229 -1.39 -5.56 -22.21
N ASP A 230 -2.23 -6.56 -22.51
CA ASP A 230 -3.37 -6.38 -23.40
C ASP A 230 -4.43 -5.47 -22.79
N LEU A 231 -4.65 -5.51 -21.47
CA LEU A 231 -5.61 -4.63 -20.79
C LEU A 231 -5.18 -3.16 -20.88
N PHE A 232 -3.95 -2.82 -20.47
CA PHE A 232 -3.48 -1.44 -20.54
C PHE A 232 -3.47 -0.90 -21.98
N SER A 233 -3.10 -1.75 -22.94
CA SER A 233 -3.07 -1.39 -24.36
C SER A 233 -4.47 -1.21 -24.94
N SER A 234 -5.38 -2.15 -24.70
CA SER A 234 -6.74 -2.16 -25.27
C SER A 234 -7.59 -1.04 -24.70
N PHE A 235 -7.46 -0.78 -23.39
CA PHE A 235 -8.18 0.30 -22.73
C PHE A 235 -7.48 1.66 -22.87
N SER A 236 -6.26 1.71 -23.39
CA SER A 236 -5.46 2.95 -23.52
C SER A 236 -5.38 3.72 -22.20
N THR A 237 -5.11 3.01 -21.11
CA THR A 237 -5.06 3.54 -19.75
C THR A 237 -3.75 3.19 -19.05
N ASN A 238 -3.47 3.89 -17.96
CA ASN A 238 -2.39 3.61 -17.03
C ASN A 238 -2.91 3.03 -15.70
N MET A 239 -4.23 2.91 -15.55
CA MET A 239 -4.87 2.41 -14.33
C MET A 239 -5.93 1.38 -14.70
N ILE A 240 -5.84 0.22 -14.06
CA ILE A 240 -6.82 -0.87 -14.14
C ILE A 240 -7.24 -1.21 -12.72
N PHE A 241 -8.55 -1.26 -12.50
CA PHE A 241 -9.19 -1.73 -11.28
C PHE A 241 -9.79 -3.10 -11.54
N PHE A 242 -9.61 -4.03 -10.61
CA PHE A 242 -10.18 -5.36 -10.69
C PHE A 242 -10.89 -5.73 -9.40
N MET A 243 -12.21 -5.85 -9.48
CA MET A 243 -13.06 -6.38 -8.43
C MET A 243 -13.23 -7.87 -8.64
N SER A 244 -12.54 -8.66 -7.83
CA SER A 244 -12.42 -10.10 -8.10
C SER A 244 -13.69 -10.89 -7.80
N ASP A 245 -14.56 -10.41 -6.92
CA ASP A 245 -15.79 -11.07 -6.54
C ASP A 245 -17.01 -10.38 -7.17
N PRO A 246 -17.81 -11.10 -7.98
CA PRO A 246 -19.04 -10.56 -8.56
C PRO A 246 -20.06 -10.04 -7.55
N SER A 247 -20.06 -10.57 -6.32
CA SER A 247 -20.96 -10.10 -5.26
C SER A 247 -20.65 -8.68 -4.78
N MET A 248 -19.45 -8.18 -5.07
CA MET A 248 -19.00 -6.83 -4.73
C MET A 248 -19.20 -5.82 -5.87
N TRP A 249 -19.66 -6.28 -7.04
CA TRP A 249 -19.86 -5.39 -8.18
C TRP A 249 -21.07 -4.48 -7.94
N PRO A 250 -21.01 -3.19 -8.35
CA PRO A 250 -22.19 -2.34 -8.40
C PRO A 250 -23.33 -2.98 -9.22
N ASP A 251 -24.58 -2.73 -8.84
CA ASP A 251 -25.76 -3.32 -9.50
C ASP A 251 -25.82 -3.07 -11.02
N ASP A 252 -25.21 -1.97 -11.50
CA ASP A 252 -25.16 -1.57 -12.90
C ASP A 252 -23.84 -1.95 -13.60
N PHE A 253 -22.97 -2.72 -12.95
CA PHE A 253 -21.69 -3.12 -13.51
C PHE A 253 -21.87 -4.15 -14.64
N PRO A 254 -21.25 -3.94 -15.83
CA PRO A 254 -21.40 -4.88 -16.93
C PRO A 254 -20.70 -6.21 -16.64
N GLU A 255 -21.45 -7.33 -16.61
CA GLU A 255 -20.86 -8.67 -16.44
C GLU A 255 -19.80 -9.00 -17.51
N ALA A 256 -19.96 -8.44 -18.72
CA ALA A 256 -19.01 -8.62 -19.81
C ALA A 256 -17.60 -8.06 -19.48
N ASP A 257 -17.52 -7.09 -18.57
CA ASP A 257 -16.27 -6.48 -18.14
C ASP A 257 -15.59 -7.28 -17.02
N LYS A 258 -16.25 -8.32 -16.48
CA LYS A 258 -15.68 -9.27 -15.51
C LYS A 258 -14.98 -8.61 -14.33
N GLY A 259 -15.57 -7.54 -13.78
CA GLY A 259 -15.01 -6.79 -12.66
C GLY A 259 -13.86 -5.85 -13.00
N PHE A 260 -13.47 -5.72 -14.28
CA PHE A 260 -12.42 -4.78 -14.72
C PHE A 260 -12.98 -3.39 -15.01
N ALA A 261 -12.38 -2.36 -14.42
CA ALA A 261 -12.72 -0.97 -14.68
C ALA A 261 -11.46 -0.14 -14.95
N VAL A 262 -11.62 0.91 -15.76
CA VAL A 262 -10.54 1.86 -16.11
C VAL A 262 -10.65 3.18 -15.34
N LYS A 263 -11.70 3.28 -14.52
CA LYS A 263 -11.97 4.35 -13.56
C LYS A 263 -12.28 3.70 -12.23
N ASP A 264 -12.07 4.46 -11.16
CA ASP A 264 -12.42 4.03 -9.82
C ASP A 264 -13.91 3.64 -9.76
N PRO A 265 -14.23 2.38 -9.40
CA PRO A 265 -15.62 1.93 -9.31
C PRO A 265 -16.34 2.49 -8.07
N MET A 266 -15.64 3.20 -7.17
CA MET A 266 -16.19 3.76 -5.92
C MET A 266 -16.82 2.68 -5.03
N VAL A 267 -16.20 1.50 -5.01
CA VAL A 267 -16.57 0.35 -4.18
C VAL A 267 -15.54 0.19 -3.08
N ASP A 268 -16.00 0.00 -1.85
CA ASP A 268 -15.15 -0.28 -0.70
C ASP A 268 -15.16 -1.78 -0.37
N GLY A 269 -14.02 -2.32 0.05
CA GLY A 269 -13.92 -3.64 0.64
C GLY A 269 -14.01 -3.61 2.17
N ASN A 270 -13.41 -4.60 2.83
CA ASN A 270 -13.34 -4.64 4.28
C ASN A 270 -12.12 -3.86 4.81
N CYS A 271 -12.38 -2.87 5.67
CA CYS A 271 -11.34 -2.13 6.40
C CYS A 271 -11.40 -2.28 7.91
N GLU A 272 -12.46 -2.89 8.42
CA GLU A 272 -12.67 -3.07 9.84
C GLU A 272 -12.88 -4.55 10.16
N TYR A 273 -11.99 -5.09 10.98
CA TYR A 273 -12.13 -6.44 11.50
C TYR A 273 -12.69 -6.37 12.91
N HIS A 274 -13.96 -6.74 13.05
CA HIS A 274 -14.52 -7.02 14.36
C HIS A 274 -13.96 -8.36 14.84
N LEU A 275 -12.83 -8.31 15.54
CA LEU A 275 -12.37 -9.42 16.35
C LEU A 275 -13.42 -9.65 17.45
N ALA A 276 -14.32 -10.61 17.22
CA ALA A 276 -15.17 -11.15 18.27
C ALA A 276 -14.27 -11.89 19.26
N ALA A 277 -13.76 -11.16 20.24
CA ALA A 277 -13.09 -11.78 21.36
C ALA A 277 -14.15 -12.50 22.20
N ILE A 278 -14.12 -13.83 22.22
CA ILE A 278 -14.79 -14.59 23.28
C ILE A 278 -13.93 -14.39 24.52
N ILE A 279 -14.26 -13.37 25.29
CA ILE A 279 -13.73 -13.20 26.64
C ILE A 279 -14.51 -14.19 27.49
N TYR A 280 -13.92 -15.35 27.76
CA TYR A 280 -14.41 -16.20 28.83
C TYR A 280 -14.24 -15.43 30.13
N ASP A 281 -15.36 -15.05 30.75
CA ASP A 281 -15.37 -14.56 32.11
C ASP A 281 -14.87 -15.70 32.99
N SER A 282 -13.62 -15.56 33.41
CA SER A 282 -12.92 -16.59 34.13
C SER A 282 -13.08 -16.44 35.64
N ASP A 283 -14.07 -15.65 36.08
CA ASP A 283 -14.46 -15.59 37.48
C ASP A 283 -15.04 -16.94 37.92
N ALA A 284 -14.33 -17.58 38.86
CA ALA A 284 -14.74 -18.85 39.45
C ALA A 284 -16.08 -18.78 40.20
N SER A 285 -16.60 -17.58 40.49
CA SER A 285 -17.92 -17.36 41.09
C SER A 285 -19.08 -17.40 40.08
N LEU A 286 -18.80 -17.27 38.78
CA LEU A 286 -19.83 -17.18 37.74
C LEU A 286 -19.97 -18.47 36.89
N HIS A 287 -18.91 -19.29 36.77
CA HIS A 287 -18.99 -20.55 36.01
C HIS A 287 -18.14 -21.71 36.60
N PRO A 288 -18.74 -22.89 36.89
CA PRO A 288 -18.04 -24.02 37.53
C PRO A 288 -16.89 -24.65 36.74
N ALA A 289 -16.78 -24.35 35.43
CA ALA A 289 -15.67 -24.84 34.61
C ALA A 289 -14.34 -24.10 34.88
N PHE A 290 -14.38 -22.95 35.58
CA PHE A 290 -13.20 -22.18 36.01
C PHE A 290 -12.91 -22.33 37.50
N SER A 291 -13.73 -23.11 38.23
CA SER A 291 -13.38 -23.60 39.54
C SER A 291 -12.79 -25.01 39.40
N CYS A 292 -11.74 -25.31 40.16
CA CYS A 292 -11.16 -26.65 40.16
C CYS A 292 -12.20 -27.64 40.73
N TYR A 293 -12.91 -28.35 39.86
CA TYR A 293 -13.87 -29.36 40.26
C TYR A 293 -13.15 -30.68 40.54
N SER A 294 -13.35 -31.25 41.73
CA SER A 294 -12.92 -32.61 42.06
C SER A 294 -14.14 -33.48 42.36
N ALA A 295 -14.00 -34.80 42.22
CA ALA A 295 -15.07 -35.77 42.52
C ALA A 295 -15.40 -35.72 44.03
N GLY A 296 -16.37 -34.87 44.39
CA GLY A 296 -16.77 -34.58 45.77
C GLY A 296 -17.16 -33.12 46.04
N GLY A 297 -16.82 -32.17 45.16
CA GLY A 297 -17.14 -30.75 45.29
C GLY A 297 -15.95 -29.79 45.01
N GLU A 298 -16.17 -28.49 45.27
CA GLU A 298 -15.28 -27.34 44.99
C GLU A 298 -13.88 -27.50 45.62
N GLY A 299 -12.85 -27.80 44.81
CA GLY A 299 -11.51 -28.14 45.31
C GLY A 299 -10.56 -26.96 45.56
N CYS A 300 -10.79 -25.80 44.93
CA CYS A 300 -9.88 -24.65 45.05
C CYS A 300 -10.36 -23.55 46.01
N GLN A 301 -11.62 -23.58 46.47
CA GLN A 301 -12.15 -22.61 47.43
C GLN A 301 -11.91 -23.00 48.89
N TYR A 302 -11.62 -24.27 49.16
CA TYR A 302 -11.43 -24.79 50.53
C TYR A 302 -10.01 -25.28 50.85
N GLY A 303 -9.09 -25.11 49.90
CA GLY A 303 -7.70 -25.56 50.02
C GLY A 303 -7.49 -27.02 49.63
N VAL A 304 -6.31 -27.32 49.10
CA VAL A 304 -5.84 -28.68 48.81
C VAL A 304 -5.05 -29.17 50.03
N PRO A 305 -5.02 -30.47 50.38
CA PRO A 305 -4.21 -30.95 51.50
C PRO A 305 -2.77 -30.43 51.45
N GLY A 306 -2.38 -29.65 52.46
CA GLY A 306 -1.05 -29.03 52.56
C GLY A 306 -0.93 -27.59 52.05
N VAL A 307 -2.01 -26.97 51.55
CA VAL A 307 -2.05 -25.58 51.08
C VAL A 307 -3.32 -24.90 51.59
N SER A 308 -3.22 -23.68 52.14
CA SER A 308 -4.41 -22.97 52.62
C SER A 308 -5.33 -22.58 51.44
N ALA A 309 -6.62 -22.38 51.72
CA ALA A 309 -7.59 -21.90 50.73
C ALA A 309 -7.09 -20.61 50.03
N ASP A 310 -6.59 -19.63 50.80
CA ASP A 310 -6.04 -18.38 50.27
C ASP A 310 -4.86 -18.60 49.32
N GLN A 311 -3.96 -19.54 49.65
CA GLN A 311 -2.80 -19.87 48.79
C GLN A 311 -3.22 -20.61 47.52
N ALA A 312 -4.18 -21.52 47.61
CA ALA A 312 -4.72 -22.24 46.46
C ALA A 312 -5.46 -21.28 45.52
N GLN A 313 -6.29 -20.39 46.06
CA GLN A 313 -7.05 -19.39 45.30
C GLN A 313 -6.13 -18.35 44.67
N ALA A 314 -5.09 -17.89 45.37
CA ALA A 314 -4.07 -17.00 44.80
C ALA A 314 -3.27 -17.66 43.67
N ALA A 315 -2.97 -18.96 43.76
CA ALA A 315 -2.28 -19.69 42.70
C ALA A 315 -3.15 -19.87 41.46
N VAL A 316 -4.46 -20.15 41.64
CA VAL A 316 -5.44 -20.28 40.57
C VAL A 316 -5.68 -18.92 39.89
N ASN A 317 -5.91 -17.86 40.66
CA ASN A 317 -6.08 -16.50 40.13
C ASN A 317 -4.81 -15.99 39.41
N ALA A 318 -3.63 -16.50 39.76
CA ALA A 318 -2.39 -16.21 39.03
C ALA A 318 -2.27 -16.99 37.71
N CYS A 319 -3.08 -18.04 37.50
CA CYS A 319 -3.12 -18.87 36.29
C CYS A 319 -4.37 -18.62 35.43
N ILE A 320 -5.29 -17.76 35.89
CA ILE A 320 -6.58 -17.49 35.25
C ILE A 320 -6.63 -15.99 34.90
N GLY A 321 -6.90 -15.65 33.63
CA GLY A 321 -7.03 -14.28 33.13
C GLY A 321 -6.15 -13.96 31.92
N VAL A 322 -6.31 -12.74 31.37
CA VAL A 322 -5.50 -12.26 30.24
C VAL A 322 -4.12 -11.85 30.74
N THR A 323 -3.12 -12.68 30.47
CA THR A 323 -1.72 -12.35 30.80
C THR A 323 -1.06 -11.65 29.61
N HIS A 324 -0.77 -10.37 29.79
CA HIS A 324 -0.09 -9.56 28.78
C HIS A 324 1.37 -10.00 28.63
N GLY A 325 1.90 -9.98 27.41
CA GLY A 325 3.32 -10.27 27.15
C GLY A 325 3.68 -11.76 27.18
N ILE A 326 2.72 -12.68 26.98
CA ILE A 326 3.01 -14.11 26.77
C ILE A 326 3.64 -14.36 25.39
N VAL A 327 3.23 -13.59 24.39
CA VAL A 327 3.69 -13.73 23.01
C VAL A 327 4.95 -12.88 22.81
N GLN A 328 5.90 -13.40 22.03
CA GLN A 328 7.08 -12.65 21.58
C GLN A 328 6.64 -11.46 20.73
N ASP A 329 7.43 -10.38 20.78
CA ASP A 329 7.13 -9.20 19.96
C ASP A 329 7.48 -9.45 18.48
N THR A 330 8.05 -10.63 18.18
CA THR A 330 8.41 -11.11 16.84
C THR A 330 7.75 -12.46 16.55
N LEU A 331 7.17 -12.59 15.36
CA LEU A 331 6.61 -13.86 14.86
C LEU A 331 7.73 -14.87 14.57
N GLY A 332 7.37 -16.15 14.59
CA GLY A 332 8.27 -17.23 14.20
C GLY A 332 8.54 -17.27 12.70
N PRO A 333 9.49 -18.11 12.25
CA PRO A 333 9.80 -18.28 10.83
C PRO A 333 8.61 -18.73 9.98
N ASP A 334 7.61 -19.35 10.61
CA ASP A 334 6.34 -19.76 10.01
C ASP A 334 5.25 -18.67 10.09
N LYS A 335 5.64 -17.43 10.43
CA LYS A 335 4.76 -16.28 10.70
C LYS A 335 3.75 -16.52 11.82
N LYS A 336 3.96 -17.53 12.69
CA LYS A 336 3.07 -17.78 13.84
C LYS A 336 3.56 -17.08 15.10
N PRO A 337 2.66 -16.70 16.01
CA PRO A 337 3.01 -16.17 17.32
C PRO A 337 3.89 -17.15 18.11
N LEU A 338 5.07 -16.70 18.56
CA LEU A 338 5.93 -17.47 19.46
C LEU A 338 5.66 -17.10 20.91
N LEU A 339 5.84 -18.04 21.84
CA LEU A 339 5.70 -17.77 23.27
C LEU A 339 7.04 -17.26 23.86
N LYS A 340 6.98 -16.26 24.75
CA LYS A 340 8.13 -15.83 25.57
C LYS A 340 8.41 -16.93 26.60
N THR A 341 9.56 -17.58 26.49
CA THR A 341 9.98 -18.69 27.38
C THR A 341 10.01 -18.31 28.87
N THR A 342 10.28 -17.04 29.18
CA THR A 342 10.23 -16.49 30.54
C THR A 342 8.81 -16.43 31.12
N ALA A 343 7.79 -16.19 30.29
CA ALA A 343 6.40 -16.25 30.70
C ALA A 343 5.96 -17.71 30.96
N MET A 344 6.47 -18.66 30.17
CA MET A 344 6.21 -20.09 30.36
C MET A 344 6.87 -20.67 31.62
N GLY A 345 8.06 -20.19 32.03
CA GLY A 345 8.77 -20.71 33.21
C GLY A 345 8.01 -20.54 34.54
N VAL A 346 7.15 -19.51 34.63
CA VAL A 346 6.26 -19.27 35.78
C VAL A 346 4.99 -20.12 35.67
N TRP A 347 4.45 -20.29 34.46
CA TRP A 347 3.23 -21.06 34.20
C TRP A 347 3.45 -22.58 34.32
N VAL A 348 4.53 -23.13 33.76
CA VAL A 348 4.84 -24.56 33.78
C VAL A 348 5.15 -25.03 35.21
N LYS A 349 5.83 -24.21 36.03
CA LYS A 349 6.09 -24.58 37.44
C LYS A 349 4.86 -24.49 38.34
N ARG A 350 3.83 -23.71 37.99
CA ARG A 350 2.63 -23.49 38.82
C ARG A 350 1.39 -24.27 38.36
N ALA A 351 1.24 -24.56 37.07
CA ALA A 351 0.07 -25.24 36.51
C ALA A 351 0.17 -26.79 36.46
N LEU A 352 1.35 -27.37 36.71
CA LEU A 352 1.57 -28.83 36.66
C LEU A 352 0.85 -29.62 37.78
N LEU A 353 0.15 -28.93 38.70
CA LEU A 353 -0.68 -29.55 39.73
C LEU A 353 -2.13 -29.86 39.28
N ALA A 354 -2.56 -29.40 38.11
CA ALA A 354 -3.91 -29.67 37.58
C ALA A 354 -3.84 -30.28 36.18
N LYS A 355 -3.88 -31.63 36.11
CA LYS A 355 -4.09 -32.34 34.85
C LYS A 355 -5.53 -32.08 34.39
N HIS A 356 -5.69 -31.21 33.38
CA HIS A 356 -6.82 -31.03 32.45
C HIS A 356 -7.15 -29.55 32.29
N PHE A 357 -6.41 -28.85 31.43
CA PHE A 357 -6.86 -27.56 30.89
C PHE A 357 -6.59 -27.51 29.39
N SER A 358 -7.59 -27.05 28.64
CA SER A 358 -7.49 -26.67 27.22
C SER A 358 -7.17 -25.17 27.15
N ILE A 359 -6.27 -24.77 26.26
CA ILE A 359 -5.76 -23.39 26.14
C ILE A 359 -6.42 -22.72 24.93
N SER A 360 -6.95 -21.50 25.10
CA SER A 360 -7.34 -20.61 24.00
C SER A 360 -6.57 -19.30 24.10
N PHE A 361 -6.13 -18.77 22.95
CA PHE A 361 -5.30 -17.57 22.85
C PHE A 361 -6.11 -16.37 22.33
N SER A 362 -5.79 -15.18 22.86
CA SER A 362 -6.22 -13.89 22.31
C SER A 362 -4.97 -13.10 21.95
N ILE A 363 -4.93 -12.59 20.71
CA ILE A 363 -3.81 -11.82 20.15
C ILE A 363 -4.35 -10.44 19.83
N ARG A 364 -3.68 -9.40 20.36
CA ARG A 364 -3.91 -8.01 19.98
C ARG A 364 -2.67 -7.53 19.24
N LEU A 365 -2.71 -7.55 17.91
CA LEU A 365 -1.69 -6.89 17.11
C LEU A 365 -2.07 -5.41 17.03
N ARG A 366 -1.13 -4.53 17.40
CA ARG A 366 -1.16 -3.14 16.95
C ARG A 366 -0.55 -3.12 15.56
N VAL A 367 -1.31 -2.60 14.60
CA VAL A 367 -0.78 -2.14 13.30
C VAL A 367 -0.13 -0.78 13.51
#